data_AF-A0A4Y8R4W7-F1
#
_entry.id   AF-A0A4Y8R4W7-F1
#
_cell.length_a   1.000
_cell.length_b   1.000
_cell.length_c   1.000
_cell.angle_alpha   90.00
_cell.angle_beta   90.00
_cell.angle_gamma   90.00
#
_symmetry.space_group_name_H-M   'P 1'
#
loop_
_entity.id
_entity.type
_entity.pdbx_description
1 polymer ?
#
loop_
_entity_poly.entity_id
_entity_poly.type
_entity_poly.pdbx_seq_one_letter_code
_entity_poly.pdbx_strand_id
1 'polypeptide(L)'
;MSRGFRRAHGTAPRAGVAAVLLAGALAGSLVLTGCTVTFGDPDDAATGPGGTTAPGGPTSSGGSGGEGGGGEAGTTTIDDIERGETVRWDVSRPITAESVGLGESMAVVQVPDGAAEVEVTLPDGTWTTTAEELTIQPRRGYVSAINVFRTLSGGQAVHDQLVADAQVLGFPRSQVDRWLDELPASLDASRAGGTRARTGINGSNGDVETSVQISHEPGPGGDASVRLWYVISPVTPD
;
A
#
# COMPACT_ATOMS: atom_id res chain seq x y z
N MET A 1 -72.33 -23.43 6.84
CA MET A 1 -71.82 -23.47 8.23
C MET A 1 -70.54 -22.65 8.29
N SER A 2 -70.62 -21.50 8.96
CA SER A 2 -69.57 -20.48 9.07
C SER A 2 -68.60 -20.81 10.21
N ARG A 3 -67.29 -20.82 9.92
CA ARG A 3 -66.15 -20.52 10.83
C ARG A 3 -64.95 -20.21 9.92
N GLY A 4 -64.15 -19.17 10.04
CA GLY A 4 -64.06 -18.06 10.97
C GLY A 4 -62.77 -17.31 10.61
N PHE A 5 -62.88 -15.99 10.48
CA PHE A 5 -61.77 -15.04 10.36
C PHE A 5 -60.79 -15.18 11.54
N ARG A 6 -59.49 -14.98 11.28
CA ARG A 6 -58.60 -14.08 12.05
C ARG A 6 -57.29 -13.84 11.30
N ARG A 7 -57.20 -12.69 10.62
CA ARG A 7 -55.95 -11.91 10.58
C ARG A 7 -55.80 -11.24 11.95
N ALA A 8 -54.61 -11.31 12.53
CA ALA A 8 -54.20 -10.39 13.58
C ALA A 8 -52.79 -9.88 13.23
N HIS A 9 -52.75 -8.57 12.97
CA HIS A 9 -51.57 -7.73 13.12
C HIS A 9 -51.11 -7.77 14.59
N GLY A 10 -49.80 -7.72 14.81
CA GLY A 10 -49.22 -7.58 16.14
C GLY A 10 -47.70 -7.36 16.08
N THR A 11 -47.26 -6.18 15.63
CA THR A 11 -46.58 -5.18 16.48
C THR A 11 -45.11 -5.51 16.79
N ALA A 12 -44.21 -4.75 16.19
CA ALA A 12 -42.82 -4.62 16.61
C ALA A 12 -42.71 -4.01 18.01
N PRO A 13 -41.71 -4.38 18.82
CA PRO A 13 -41.08 -3.44 19.73
C PRO A 13 -39.99 -2.66 18.98
N ARG A 14 -40.26 -1.36 18.87
CA ARG A 14 -39.27 -0.30 18.69
C ARG A 14 -38.32 -0.26 19.89
N ALA A 15 -37.20 0.43 19.63
CA ALA A 15 -36.40 1.22 20.56
C ALA A 15 -35.23 0.50 21.24
N GLY A 16 -34.05 0.83 20.72
CA GLY A 16 -32.75 0.66 21.35
C GLY A 16 -31.72 1.50 20.58
N VAL A 17 -32.04 2.77 20.34
CA VAL A 17 -31.06 3.76 19.92
C VAL A 17 -30.10 3.94 21.10
N ALA A 18 -28.89 3.42 20.98
CA ALA A 18 -27.76 3.85 21.78
C ALA A 18 -26.75 4.47 20.81
N ALA A 19 -27.01 5.74 20.49
CA ALA A 19 -25.96 6.65 20.08
C ALA A 19 -25.00 6.78 21.27
N VAL A 20 -23.77 6.30 21.11
CA VAL A 20 -22.66 6.74 21.96
C VAL A 20 -21.80 7.64 21.09
N LEU A 21 -22.17 8.92 21.15
CA LEU A 21 -21.27 10.04 20.89
C LEU A 21 -20.29 10.10 22.07
N LEU A 22 -19.00 9.95 21.81
CA LEU A 22 -17.94 10.51 22.62
C LEU A 22 -16.88 11.06 21.67
N ALA A 23 -16.86 12.38 21.60
CA ALA A 23 -15.81 13.18 20.97
C ALA A 23 -14.63 13.33 21.94
N GLY A 24 -13.41 13.37 21.40
CA GLY A 24 -12.24 14.01 22.03
C GLY A 24 -10.91 13.21 21.94
N ALA A 25 -10.00 13.64 21.04
CA ALA A 25 -8.86 14.50 21.41
C ALA A 25 -7.86 13.96 22.52
N LEU A 26 -6.61 13.57 22.15
CA LEU A 26 -5.28 13.85 22.82
C LEU A 26 -4.08 12.94 22.43
N ALA A 27 -2.89 13.55 22.25
CA ALA A 27 -1.71 13.17 21.44
C ALA A 27 -0.76 12.30 22.23
N GLY A 28 -0.15 11.33 21.56
CA GLY A 28 0.92 10.55 22.14
C GLY A 28 1.83 9.97 21.07
N SER A 29 2.90 10.69 20.75
CA SER A 29 4.10 10.15 20.11
C SER A 29 4.58 8.88 20.86
N LEU A 30 4.60 7.75 20.17
CA LEU A 30 5.43 6.61 20.51
C LEU A 30 6.71 6.70 19.67
N VAL A 31 7.77 7.18 20.31
CA VAL A 31 9.15 7.04 19.83
C VAL A 31 9.49 5.55 19.87
N LEU A 32 9.67 4.96 18.70
CA LEU A 32 10.24 3.64 18.54
C LEU A 32 11.73 3.76 18.24
N THR A 33 12.51 3.75 19.29
CA THR A 33 13.90 3.32 19.21
C THR A 33 13.91 1.81 19.43
N GLY A 34 13.97 1.03 18.34
CA GLY A 34 14.10 -0.44 18.39
C GLY A 34 12.89 -1.24 17.89
N CYS A 35 12.40 -0.90 16.69
CA CYS A 35 11.59 -1.69 15.74
C CYS A 35 10.31 -2.40 16.25
N THR A 36 9.21 -1.68 16.45
CA THR A 36 7.85 -2.25 16.72
C THR A 36 6.73 -1.19 16.66
N VAL A 37 6.10 -0.95 15.50
CA VAL A 37 5.03 0.06 15.31
C VAL A 37 3.91 -0.09 16.35
N THR A 38 3.74 0.93 17.22
CA THR A 38 2.71 1.06 18.26
C THR A 38 2.03 2.43 18.09
N PHE A 39 0.70 2.49 18.06
CA PHE A 39 -0.09 3.71 17.82
C PHE A 39 -0.74 4.25 19.10
N GLY A 40 -0.66 5.57 19.32
CA GLY A 40 -1.41 6.34 20.33
C GLY A 40 -2.00 7.62 19.71
N ASP A 41 -3.21 7.99 20.16
CA ASP A 41 -4.15 9.03 19.63
C ASP A 41 -3.70 10.51 19.92
N PRO A 42 -4.43 11.65 19.63
CA PRO A 42 -4.01 13.01 19.13
C PRO A 42 -4.63 14.32 19.78
N ASP A 43 -3.83 15.18 20.42
CA ASP A 43 -3.81 16.63 20.71
C ASP A 43 -2.55 16.95 21.55
N ASP A 44 -1.82 17.95 21.11
CA ASP A 44 -1.91 19.23 21.78
C ASP A 44 -1.58 20.26 20.69
N ALA A 45 -2.63 20.90 20.17
CA ALA A 45 -2.50 22.05 19.29
C ALA A 45 -2.46 23.31 20.15
N ALA A 46 -1.37 24.09 20.08
CA ALA A 46 -1.38 25.49 20.49
C ALA A 46 -0.27 26.32 19.80
N THR A 47 -0.69 27.02 18.72
CA THR A 47 -0.48 28.45 18.41
C THR A 47 0.83 29.20 18.76
N GLY A 48 1.42 29.82 17.73
CA GLY A 48 1.73 31.28 17.74
C GLY A 48 3.16 31.74 17.32
N PRO A 49 3.35 33.01 16.89
CA PRO A 49 3.94 33.33 15.59
C PRO A 49 5.12 34.35 15.58
N GLY A 50 5.75 34.55 14.41
CA GLY A 50 6.34 35.86 14.01
C GLY A 50 7.71 35.85 13.32
N GLY A 51 7.85 36.61 12.22
CA GLY A 51 9.16 37.04 11.70
C GLY A 51 9.23 37.33 10.19
N THR A 52 8.89 38.56 9.79
CA THR A 52 8.93 39.11 8.41
C THR A 52 10.30 39.65 7.98
N THR A 53 10.65 39.56 6.69
CA THR A 53 11.23 40.68 5.89
C THR A 53 11.17 40.42 4.37
N ALA A 54 10.82 41.46 3.60
CA ALA A 54 10.87 41.60 2.14
C ALA A 54 11.79 42.81 1.80
N PRO A 55 11.88 43.38 0.56
CA PRO A 55 11.68 42.89 -0.82
C PRO A 55 12.85 43.27 -1.79
N GLY A 56 12.80 42.85 -3.06
CA GLY A 56 13.60 43.44 -4.14
C GLY A 56 13.32 42.85 -5.54
N GLY A 57 12.63 43.62 -6.41
CA GLY A 57 12.59 43.40 -7.88
C GLY A 57 13.69 44.20 -8.61
N PRO A 58 13.74 44.33 -9.97
CA PRO A 58 12.61 44.23 -10.92
C PRO A 58 12.86 43.56 -12.32
N THR A 59 11.74 43.22 -12.99
CA THR A 59 11.39 43.22 -14.44
C THR A 59 12.29 42.56 -15.52
N SER A 60 11.74 41.63 -16.33
CA SER A 60 11.17 41.90 -17.68
C SER A 60 10.85 40.63 -18.50
N SER A 61 9.79 40.76 -19.31
CA SER A 61 9.52 40.15 -20.64
C SER A 61 9.34 38.63 -20.81
N GLY A 62 8.08 38.25 -21.08
CA GLY A 62 7.67 37.63 -22.35
C GLY A 62 7.97 36.15 -22.59
N GLY A 63 6.93 35.37 -22.91
CA GLY A 63 7.12 34.05 -23.54
C GLY A 63 6.04 33.03 -23.16
N SER A 64 4.98 33.01 -23.95
CA SER A 64 4.03 31.92 -24.08
C SER A 64 4.69 30.57 -24.41
N GLY A 65 4.18 29.49 -23.83
CA GLY A 65 4.44 28.11 -24.23
C GLY A 65 5.71 27.52 -23.61
N GLY A 66 5.54 26.54 -22.73
CA GLY A 66 6.65 25.79 -22.15
C GLY A 66 6.13 24.49 -21.57
N GLU A 67 6.32 23.42 -22.33
CA GLU A 67 6.20 22.03 -21.91
C GLU A 67 6.86 21.83 -20.54
N GLY A 68 6.12 21.26 -19.58
CA GLY A 68 6.63 21.00 -18.25
C GLY A 68 6.26 19.58 -17.84
N GLY A 69 7.26 18.71 -17.71
CA GLY A 69 7.09 17.35 -17.23
C GLY A 69 7.73 16.29 -18.11
N GLY A 70 8.93 16.56 -18.66
CA GLY A 70 9.76 15.49 -19.20
C GLY A 70 10.30 14.65 -18.05
N GLY A 71 9.50 13.72 -17.54
CA GLY A 71 10.04 12.57 -16.81
C GLY A 71 11.12 11.94 -17.67
N GLU A 72 12.25 11.53 -17.07
CA GLU A 72 13.29 10.79 -17.77
C GLU A 72 12.62 9.71 -18.63
N ALA A 73 12.85 9.78 -19.94
CA ALA A 73 12.05 9.09 -20.95
C ALA A 73 11.77 7.63 -20.53
N GLY A 74 10.52 7.37 -20.12
CA GLY A 74 10.05 6.05 -19.65
C GLY A 74 9.59 5.97 -18.19
N THR A 75 9.80 7.01 -17.37
CA THR A 75 9.38 7.02 -15.95
C THR A 75 8.01 7.70 -15.77
N THR A 76 7.02 6.96 -15.27
CA THR A 76 5.67 7.49 -14.96
C THR A 76 5.73 8.52 -13.82
N THR A 77 5.05 9.67 -13.95
CA THR A 77 4.93 10.67 -12.87
C THR A 77 3.78 10.35 -11.92
N ILE A 78 3.77 10.89 -10.69
CA ILE A 78 2.68 10.66 -9.73
C ILE A 78 1.31 11.07 -10.31
N ASP A 79 1.23 12.21 -11.00
CA ASP A 79 0.00 12.67 -11.64
C ASP A 79 -0.51 11.67 -12.71
N ASP A 80 0.39 10.96 -13.40
CA ASP A 80 0.00 9.92 -14.37
C ASP A 80 -0.59 8.71 -13.66
N ILE A 81 -0.02 8.31 -12.51
CA ILE A 81 -0.54 7.21 -11.70
C ILE A 81 -1.93 7.54 -11.17
N GLU A 82 -2.13 8.77 -10.68
CA GLU A 82 -3.43 9.25 -10.19
C GLU A 82 -4.47 9.36 -11.33
N ARG A 83 -4.03 9.47 -12.58
CA ARG A 83 -4.86 9.38 -13.79
C ARG A 83 -5.13 7.94 -14.25
N GLY A 84 -4.54 6.95 -13.59
CA GLY A 84 -4.71 5.53 -13.86
C GLY A 84 -3.80 4.98 -14.95
N GLU A 85 -2.73 5.69 -15.29
CA GLU A 85 -1.72 5.18 -16.21
C GLU A 85 -0.90 4.07 -15.57
N THR A 86 -0.41 3.12 -16.38
CA THR A 86 0.52 2.08 -15.93
C THR A 86 1.74 2.73 -15.28
N VAL A 87 2.04 2.31 -14.05
CA VAL A 87 3.26 2.74 -13.34
C VAL A 87 4.44 2.02 -13.97
N ARG A 88 5.38 2.75 -14.57
CA ARG A 88 6.59 2.20 -15.18
C ARG A 88 7.81 2.86 -14.61
N TRP A 89 8.54 2.16 -13.74
CA TRP A 89 9.73 2.70 -13.09
C TRP A 89 10.94 1.81 -13.27
N ASP A 90 12.06 2.44 -13.60
CA ASP A 90 13.38 1.82 -13.61
C ASP A 90 14.12 2.20 -12.33
N VAL A 91 14.20 1.24 -11.39
CA VAL A 91 14.82 1.50 -10.09
C VAL A 91 16.35 1.47 -10.14
N SER A 92 16.93 1.10 -11.29
CA SER A 92 18.39 1.13 -11.50
C SER A 92 18.89 2.53 -11.89
N ARG A 93 17.98 3.45 -12.20
CA ARG A 93 18.32 4.80 -12.66
C ARG A 93 18.06 5.85 -11.57
N PRO A 94 18.86 6.93 -11.57
CA PRO A 94 18.52 8.09 -10.77
C PRO A 94 17.16 8.65 -11.24
N ILE A 95 16.50 9.39 -10.35
CA ILE A 95 15.31 10.18 -10.62
C ILE A 95 15.54 11.60 -10.11
N THR A 96 14.90 12.57 -10.76
CA THR A 96 14.67 13.88 -10.13
C THR A 96 13.30 13.83 -9.43
N ALA A 97 13.28 13.87 -8.10
CA ALA A 97 12.06 13.65 -7.31
C ALA A 97 10.96 14.63 -7.75
N GLU A 98 11.28 15.92 -7.86
CA GLU A 98 10.33 16.95 -8.24
C GLU A 98 9.78 16.74 -9.66
N SER A 99 10.58 16.21 -10.59
CA SER A 99 10.13 15.98 -11.98
C SER A 99 9.13 14.84 -12.09
N VAL A 100 9.13 13.90 -11.14
CA VAL A 100 8.15 12.81 -11.08
C VAL A 100 7.00 13.11 -10.12
N GLY A 101 6.94 14.31 -9.53
CA GLY A 101 5.89 14.69 -8.57
C GLY A 101 6.13 14.19 -7.15
N LEU A 102 7.34 13.70 -6.84
CA LEU A 102 7.75 13.32 -5.48
C LEU A 102 8.48 14.48 -4.80
N GLY A 103 8.26 14.66 -3.50
CA GLY A 103 9.16 15.47 -2.65
C GLY A 103 10.35 14.65 -2.17
N GLU A 104 11.21 15.20 -1.29
CA GLU A 104 12.26 14.42 -0.62
C GLU A 104 11.73 13.47 0.48
N SER A 105 10.41 13.28 0.57
CA SER A 105 9.73 12.50 1.60
C SER A 105 8.83 11.42 0.97
N MET A 106 8.41 10.45 1.79
CA MET A 106 7.49 9.39 1.39
C MET A 106 6.17 9.97 0.86
N ALA A 107 5.69 9.46 -0.27
CA ALA A 107 4.42 9.81 -0.88
C ALA A 107 3.53 8.57 -1.00
N VAL A 108 2.31 8.67 -0.46
CA VAL A 108 1.24 7.69 -0.70
C VAL A 108 0.53 8.09 -1.98
N VAL A 109 0.46 7.18 -2.94
CA VAL A 109 -0.14 7.44 -4.26
C VAL A 109 -1.54 6.88 -4.30
N GLN A 110 -2.50 7.73 -4.66
CA GLN A 110 -3.89 7.29 -4.83
C GLN A 110 -4.05 6.60 -6.17
N VAL A 111 -4.39 5.32 -6.13
CA VAL A 111 -4.59 4.51 -7.33
C VAL A 111 -6.08 4.51 -7.70
N PRO A 112 -6.48 5.04 -8.87
CA PRO A 112 -7.87 5.04 -9.30
C PRO A 112 -8.37 3.61 -9.57
N ASP A 113 -9.68 3.40 -9.38
CA ASP A 113 -10.41 2.13 -9.58
C ASP A 113 -9.91 0.92 -8.76
N GLY A 114 -9.09 1.15 -7.73
CA GLY A 114 -8.66 0.13 -6.79
C GLY A 114 -7.68 -0.89 -7.38
N ALA A 115 -7.15 -0.68 -8.60
CA ALA A 115 -6.05 -1.46 -9.15
C ALA A 115 -5.36 -0.72 -10.31
N ALA A 116 -4.07 -0.44 -10.20
CA ALA A 116 -3.21 -0.01 -11.32
C ALA A 116 -2.22 -1.11 -11.69
N GLU A 117 -1.90 -1.21 -12.97
CA GLU A 117 -0.76 -2.01 -13.42
C GLU A 117 0.54 -1.33 -13.00
N VAL A 118 1.42 -2.10 -12.37
CA VAL A 118 2.75 -1.68 -11.94
C VAL A 118 3.78 -2.53 -12.64
N GLU A 119 4.73 -1.87 -13.28
CA GLU A 119 5.87 -2.43 -13.98
C GLU A 119 7.15 -1.81 -13.41
N VAL A 120 7.94 -2.62 -12.70
CA VAL A 120 9.21 -2.20 -12.12
C VAL A 120 10.34 -2.89 -12.84
N THR A 121 11.17 -2.12 -13.53
CA THR A 121 12.41 -2.60 -14.13
C THR A 121 13.48 -2.68 -13.05
N LEU A 122 13.91 -3.89 -12.73
CA LEU A 122 15.02 -4.22 -11.84
C LEU A 122 16.27 -4.56 -12.68
N PRO A 123 17.47 -4.58 -12.08
CA PRO A 123 18.70 -4.94 -12.80
C PRO A 123 18.64 -6.29 -13.52
N ASP A 124 18.01 -7.29 -12.91
CA ASP A 124 17.94 -8.66 -13.43
C ASP A 124 16.65 -8.98 -14.21
N GLY A 125 15.73 -8.03 -14.35
CA GLY A 125 14.49 -8.22 -15.10
C GLY A 125 13.37 -7.29 -14.70
N THR A 126 12.23 -7.42 -15.37
CA THR A 126 11.03 -6.63 -15.11
C THR A 126 10.06 -7.41 -14.24
N TRP A 127 9.63 -6.81 -13.14
CA TRP A 127 8.54 -7.31 -12.31
C TRP A 127 7.24 -6.58 -12.64
N THR A 128 6.15 -7.31 -12.79
CA THR A 128 4.84 -6.75 -13.11
C THR A 128 3.77 -7.27 -12.16
N THR A 129 2.89 -6.38 -11.70
CA THR A 129 1.80 -6.71 -10.77
C THR A 129 0.63 -5.74 -10.93
N THR A 130 -0.45 -5.96 -10.19
CA THR A 130 -1.48 -4.95 -9.96
C THR A 130 -1.41 -4.43 -8.54
N ALA A 131 -1.58 -3.13 -8.35
CA ALA A 131 -1.51 -2.45 -7.04
C ALA A 131 -2.86 -1.83 -6.69
N GLU A 132 -3.42 -2.20 -5.54
CA GLU A 132 -4.59 -1.55 -4.93
C GLU A 132 -4.18 -0.28 -4.17
N GLU A 133 -2.97 -0.29 -3.60
CA GLU A 133 -2.33 0.88 -2.98
C GLU A 133 -0.83 0.84 -3.28
N LEU A 134 -0.26 2.02 -3.53
CA LEU A 134 1.15 2.20 -3.88
C LEU A 134 1.75 3.30 -3.00
N THR A 135 2.90 3.02 -2.37
CA THR A 135 3.68 4.03 -1.65
C THR A 135 5.10 4.05 -2.16
N ILE A 136 5.60 5.24 -2.44
CA ILE A 136 6.96 5.42 -2.92
C ILE A 136 7.75 6.28 -1.95
N GLN A 137 9.00 5.86 -1.72
CA GLN A 137 9.97 6.63 -0.98
C GLN A 137 11.20 6.97 -1.85
N PRO A 138 11.39 8.24 -2.24
CA PRO A 138 12.64 8.70 -2.84
C PRO A 138 13.71 8.94 -1.76
N ARG A 139 14.98 8.84 -2.15
CA ARG A 139 16.15 9.19 -1.33
C ARG A 139 17.34 9.52 -2.22
N ARG A 140 17.95 10.69 -2.01
CA ARG A 140 19.20 11.12 -2.69
C ARG A 140 19.14 11.02 -4.23
N GLY A 141 18.00 11.37 -4.83
CA GLY A 141 17.81 11.29 -6.28
C GLY A 141 17.64 9.87 -6.82
N TYR A 142 17.22 8.92 -5.98
CA TYR A 142 16.84 7.55 -6.37
C TYR A 142 15.51 7.16 -5.72
N VAL A 143 14.86 6.13 -6.24
CA VAL A 143 13.79 5.44 -5.51
C VAL A 143 14.44 4.49 -4.50
N SER A 144 14.17 4.70 -3.21
CA SER A 144 14.71 3.85 -2.14
C SER A 144 13.78 2.72 -1.72
N ALA A 145 12.47 2.91 -1.87
CA ALA A 145 11.48 1.86 -1.65
C ALA A 145 10.23 2.08 -2.49
N ILE A 146 9.69 0.99 -3.03
CA ILE A 146 8.35 0.91 -3.60
C ILE A 146 7.58 -0.13 -2.78
N ASN A 147 6.45 0.28 -2.21
CA ASN A 147 5.54 -0.61 -1.49
C ASN A 147 4.28 -0.79 -2.33
N VAL A 148 3.95 -2.05 -2.64
CA VAL A 148 2.76 -2.41 -3.39
C VAL A 148 1.86 -3.26 -2.53
N PHE A 149 0.63 -2.81 -2.32
CA PHE A 149 -0.42 -3.60 -1.69
C PHE A 149 -1.38 -4.14 -2.73
N ARG A 150 -1.76 -5.42 -2.61
CA ARG A 150 -2.82 -6.02 -3.42
C ARG A 150 -3.52 -7.15 -2.68
N THR A 151 -4.72 -7.48 -3.13
CA THR A 151 -5.49 -8.61 -2.64
C THR A 151 -5.67 -9.65 -3.75
N LEU A 152 -5.51 -10.92 -3.40
CA LEU A 152 -5.80 -12.07 -4.27
C LEU A 152 -6.78 -13.01 -3.58
N SER A 153 -7.51 -13.79 -4.38
CA SER A 153 -8.42 -14.81 -3.90
C SER A 153 -7.90 -16.20 -4.29
N GLY A 154 -7.88 -17.11 -3.32
CA GLY A 154 -7.43 -18.48 -3.46
C GLY A 154 -5.94 -18.67 -3.19
N GLY A 155 -5.62 -19.67 -2.35
CA GLY A 155 -4.24 -20.03 -2.02
C GLY A 155 -3.38 -20.37 -3.25
N GLN A 156 -3.95 -21.10 -4.21
CA GLN A 156 -3.23 -21.48 -5.43
C GLN A 156 -2.88 -20.26 -6.29
N ALA A 157 -3.80 -19.30 -6.44
CA ALA A 157 -3.54 -18.10 -7.25
C ALA A 157 -2.42 -17.23 -6.64
N VAL A 158 -2.38 -17.12 -5.30
CA VAL A 158 -1.29 -16.46 -4.59
C VAL A 158 0.03 -17.22 -4.79
N HIS A 159 0.00 -18.55 -4.68
CA HIS A 159 1.18 -19.38 -4.90
C HIS A 159 1.72 -19.20 -6.33
N ASP A 160 0.88 -19.32 -7.35
CA ASP A 160 1.24 -19.15 -8.76
C ASP A 160 1.87 -17.77 -9.02
N GLN A 161 1.30 -16.71 -8.45
CA GLN A 161 1.88 -15.36 -8.51
C GLN A 161 3.28 -15.32 -7.86
N LEU A 162 3.41 -15.84 -6.63
CA LEU A 162 4.70 -15.86 -5.92
C LEU A 162 5.75 -16.75 -6.60
N VAL A 163 5.34 -17.80 -7.32
CA VAL A 163 6.23 -18.61 -8.17
C VAL A 163 6.81 -17.76 -9.30
N ALA A 164 5.95 -17.02 -9.99
CA ALA A 164 6.36 -16.15 -11.09
C ALA A 164 7.26 -15.02 -10.58
N ASP A 165 6.89 -14.42 -9.45
CA ASP A 165 7.64 -13.35 -8.79
C ASP A 165 9.01 -13.82 -8.33
N ALA A 166 9.15 -15.08 -7.87
CA ALA A 166 10.38 -15.60 -7.29
C ALA A 166 11.59 -15.49 -8.21
N GLN A 167 11.39 -15.61 -9.54
CA GLN A 167 12.48 -15.51 -10.50
C GLN A 167 13.08 -14.10 -10.57
N VAL A 168 12.23 -13.06 -10.46
CA VAL A 168 12.62 -11.66 -10.66
C VAL A 168 12.95 -10.99 -9.32
N LEU A 169 12.18 -11.29 -8.28
CA LEU A 169 12.33 -10.72 -6.94
C LEU A 169 13.31 -11.51 -6.07
N GLY A 170 13.72 -12.71 -6.50
CA GLY A 170 14.67 -13.54 -5.77
C GLY A 170 14.07 -14.23 -4.54
N PHE A 171 12.75 -14.48 -4.52
CA PHE A 171 12.12 -15.20 -3.42
C PHE A 171 12.54 -16.69 -3.42
N PRO A 172 12.87 -17.26 -2.25
CA PRO A 172 13.21 -18.67 -2.14
C PRO A 172 11.99 -19.55 -2.43
N ARG A 173 12.03 -20.31 -3.53
CA ARG A 173 10.93 -21.18 -3.98
C ARG A 173 10.40 -22.12 -2.89
N SER A 174 11.30 -22.65 -2.07
CA SER A 174 10.96 -23.54 -0.96
C SER A 174 10.13 -22.89 0.14
N GLN A 175 10.22 -21.57 0.34
CA GLN A 175 9.36 -20.84 1.28
C GLN A 175 7.98 -20.58 0.68
N VAL A 176 7.91 -20.29 -0.63
CA VAL A 176 6.64 -20.14 -1.35
C VAL A 176 5.85 -21.45 -1.33
N ASP A 177 6.50 -22.57 -1.62
CA ASP A 177 5.85 -23.89 -1.58
C ASP A 177 5.41 -24.25 -0.16
N ARG A 178 6.25 -24.02 0.85
CA ARG A 178 5.90 -24.25 2.26
C ARG A 178 4.67 -23.45 2.68
N TRP A 179 4.54 -22.20 2.25
CA TRP A 179 3.38 -21.38 2.59
C TRP A 179 2.07 -22.02 2.09
N LEU A 180 2.06 -22.54 0.86
CA LEU A 180 0.89 -23.23 0.32
C LEU A 180 0.60 -24.53 1.07
N ASP A 181 1.64 -25.29 1.45
CA ASP A 181 1.49 -26.52 2.24
C ASP A 181 0.92 -26.27 3.64
N GLU A 182 1.28 -25.14 4.27
CA GLU A 182 0.81 -24.75 5.61
C GLU A 182 -0.58 -24.09 5.59
N LEU A 183 -1.02 -23.58 4.44
CA LEU A 183 -2.28 -22.85 4.31
C LEU A 183 -3.49 -23.66 4.80
N PRO A 184 -3.72 -24.94 4.42
CA PRO A 184 -4.88 -25.71 4.88
C PRO A 184 -5.03 -25.75 6.41
N ALA A 185 -3.93 -25.89 7.15
CA ALA A 185 -3.97 -25.93 8.62
C ALA A 185 -4.38 -24.57 9.22
N SER A 186 -4.06 -23.47 8.54
CA SER A 186 -4.47 -22.13 8.97
C SER A 186 -5.94 -21.82 8.66
N LEU A 187 -6.51 -22.47 7.65
CA LEU A 187 -7.91 -22.33 7.23
C LEU A 187 -8.87 -23.27 7.97
N ASP A 188 -8.36 -24.06 8.92
CA ASP A 188 -9.19 -24.95 9.73
C ASP A 188 -10.31 -24.19 10.46
N ALA A 189 -11.53 -24.73 10.45
CA ALA A 189 -12.71 -24.09 11.02
C ALA A 189 -12.59 -23.79 12.52
N SER A 190 -11.78 -24.55 13.26
CA SER A 190 -11.51 -24.30 14.68
C SER A 190 -10.76 -23.00 14.94
N ARG A 191 -10.12 -22.41 13.90
CA ARG A 191 -9.37 -21.16 14.00
C ARG A 191 -10.17 -19.92 13.60
N ALA A 192 -11.42 -20.08 13.17
CA ALA A 192 -12.27 -18.97 12.76
C ALA A 192 -12.39 -17.90 13.86
N GLY A 193 -12.26 -16.62 13.48
CA GLY A 193 -12.26 -15.49 14.42
C GLY A 193 -10.96 -15.28 15.20
N GLY A 194 -9.92 -16.08 14.92
CA GLY A 194 -8.59 -15.88 15.50
C GLY A 194 -7.83 -14.68 14.89
N THR A 195 -6.64 -14.40 15.43
CA THR A 195 -5.72 -13.39 14.88
C THR A 195 -5.32 -13.76 13.45
N ARG A 196 -5.27 -12.74 12.57
CA ARG A 196 -4.89 -12.91 11.17
C ARG A 196 -3.53 -13.61 11.04
N ALA A 197 -3.46 -14.63 10.20
CA ALA A 197 -2.21 -15.31 9.89
C ALA A 197 -1.33 -14.39 9.04
N ARG A 198 0.00 -14.45 9.27
CA ARG A 198 0.99 -13.64 8.57
C ARG A 198 2.23 -14.46 8.29
N THR A 199 2.70 -14.42 7.05
CA THR A 199 3.95 -15.05 6.61
C THR A 199 4.76 -14.03 5.83
N GLY A 200 6.02 -13.84 6.20
CA GLY A 200 6.96 -13.00 5.44
C GLY A 200 7.89 -13.86 4.62
N ILE A 201 8.12 -13.47 3.36
CA ILE A 201 9.14 -14.05 2.48
C ILE A 201 10.06 -12.92 2.05
N ASN A 202 11.37 -13.11 2.27
CA ASN A 202 12.39 -12.15 1.86
C ASN A 202 13.12 -12.71 0.64
N GLY A 203 13.50 -11.83 -0.27
CA GLY A 203 14.27 -12.14 -1.47
C GLY A 203 15.34 -11.08 -1.72
N SER A 204 16.19 -11.37 -2.69
CA SER A 204 17.16 -10.42 -3.23
C SER A 204 17.60 -10.88 -4.60
N ASN A 205 17.82 -9.94 -5.51
CA ASN A 205 18.50 -10.17 -6.79
C ASN A 205 19.88 -9.47 -6.82
N GLY A 206 20.54 -9.37 -5.67
CA GLY A 206 21.85 -8.72 -5.51
C GLY A 206 21.71 -7.23 -5.27
N ASP A 207 21.29 -6.49 -6.30
CA ASP A 207 21.21 -5.02 -6.26
C ASP A 207 19.86 -4.49 -5.73
N VAL A 208 18.90 -5.38 -5.49
CA VAL A 208 17.60 -5.05 -4.90
C VAL A 208 17.26 -6.05 -3.80
N GLU A 209 16.92 -5.53 -2.62
CA GLU A 209 16.30 -6.30 -1.55
C GLU A 209 14.79 -6.28 -1.72
N THR A 210 14.16 -7.44 -1.55
CA THR A 210 12.72 -7.58 -1.74
C THR A 210 12.10 -8.30 -0.55
N SER A 211 10.84 -8.00 -0.27
CA SER A 211 10.04 -8.80 0.65
C SER A 211 8.58 -8.80 0.25
N VAL A 212 7.87 -9.84 0.67
CA VAL A 212 6.41 -9.90 0.61
C VAL A 212 5.88 -10.37 1.96
N GLN A 213 4.93 -9.62 2.53
CA GLN A 213 4.10 -10.07 3.64
C GLN A 213 2.78 -10.60 3.08
N ILE A 214 2.49 -11.85 3.39
CA ILE A 214 1.25 -12.55 3.04
C ILE A 214 0.37 -12.57 4.29
N SER A 215 -0.88 -12.11 4.20
CA SER A 215 -1.80 -12.15 5.33
C SER A 215 -3.21 -12.56 4.95
N HIS A 216 -3.80 -13.45 5.73
CA HIS A 216 -5.15 -13.98 5.51
C HIS A 216 -5.84 -14.29 6.84
N GLU A 217 -7.16 -14.20 6.86
CA GLU A 217 -7.93 -14.55 8.05
C GLU A 217 -7.83 -16.05 8.32
N PRO A 218 -7.73 -16.50 9.57
CA PRO A 218 -7.80 -17.92 9.86
C PRO A 218 -9.24 -18.45 9.71
N GLY A 219 -9.36 -19.72 9.36
CA GLY A 219 -10.64 -20.37 9.11
C GLY A 219 -11.08 -20.37 7.63
N PRO A 220 -12.23 -20.97 7.31
CA PRO A 220 -12.59 -21.40 5.96
C PRO A 220 -12.87 -20.26 4.96
N GLY A 221 -13.01 -19.01 5.42
CA GLY A 221 -13.14 -17.83 4.55
C GLY A 221 -11.82 -17.10 4.30
N GLY A 222 -10.73 -17.57 4.91
CA GLY A 222 -9.44 -16.89 4.92
C GLY A 222 -8.79 -16.68 3.57
N ASP A 223 -8.92 -17.67 2.69
CA ASP A 223 -8.33 -17.64 1.35
C ASP A 223 -9.13 -16.81 0.36
N ALA A 224 -10.34 -16.36 0.70
CA ALA A 224 -11.13 -15.50 -0.17
C ALA A 224 -10.50 -14.11 -0.35
N SER A 225 -9.67 -13.67 0.59
CA SER A 225 -8.99 -12.37 0.59
C SER A 225 -7.61 -12.49 1.24
N VAL A 226 -6.64 -12.97 0.47
CA VAL A 226 -5.23 -12.99 0.86
C VAL A 226 -4.60 -11.68 0.44
N ARG A 227 -4.04 -10.97 1.43
CA ARG A 227 -3.40 -9.66 1.26
C ARG A 227 -1.90 -9.82 1.10
N LEU A 228 -1.35 -9.13 0.12
CA LEU A 228 0.08 -9.12 -0.20
C LEU A 228 0.60 -7.69 -0.09
N TRP A 229 1.66 -7.51 0.69
CA TRP A 229 2.43 -6.26 0.74
C TRP A 229 3.85 -6.55 0.26
N TYR A 230 4.15 -6.12 -0.96
CA TYR A 230 5.49 -6.18 -1.52
C TYR A 230 6.27 -4.95 -1.13
N VAL A 231 7.55 -5.12 -0.83
CA VAL A 231 8.52 -4.04 -0.67
C VAL A 231 9.69 -4.31 -1.60
N ILE A 232 9.97 -3.37 -2.49
CA ILE A 232 11.10 -3.39 -3.42
C ILE A 232 12.06 -2.28 -3.00
N SER A 233 13.25 -2.63 -2.52
CA SER A 233 14.24 -1.69 -1.97
C SER A 233 15.56 -1.82 -2.74
N PRO A 234 15.80 -0.95 -3.73
CA PRO A 234 17.08 -0.93 -4.45
C PRO A 234 18.21 -0.57 -3.48
N VAL A 235 19.35 -1.24 -3.63
CA VAL A 235 20.58 -0.89 -2.90
C VAL A 235 21.04 0.46 -3.45
N THR A 236 20.82 1.51 -2.67
CA THR A 236 21.19 2.86 -3.08
C THR A 236 22.71 3.01 -2.93
N PRO A 237 23.45 3.48 -3.95
CA PRO A 237 24.88 3.75 -3.80
C PRO A 237 25.11 4.81 -2.70
N ASP A 238 26.15 4.59 -1.89
CA ASP A 238 26.51 5.43 -0.73
C ASP A 238 26.86 6.88 -1.08
#